data_AF-A0A1N6CYR1-F1
#
_entry.id   AF-A0A1N6CYR1-F1
#
_cell.length_a   1.000
_cell.length_b   1.000
_cell.length_c   1.000
_cell.angle_alpha   90.00
_cell.angle_beta   90.00
_cell.angle_gamma   90.00
#
_symmetry.space_group_name_H-M   'P 1'
#
loop_
_entity.id
_entity.type
_entity.pdbx_description
1 polymer ?
#
loop_
_entity_poly.entity_id
_entity_poly.type
_entity_poly.pdbx_seq_one_letter_code
_entity_poly.pdbx_strand_id
1 'polypeptide(L)'
;MSARELITEHLDLWTRAVTKKSTSGRGSNGKIELTGVKKLRELILGMAVQGKLTTREASDEPASDLLQRVSARQTQLYTQGKIKRRKKLPSVSVEEQYFHLPENWEWTRLGALFDSIMSGGTPSKQNSRFWNGDIPWASVKDLGKTKHLDETQDYITKEGLKAGSKLADTGDVLICTRMGLGKIAICSKPIAINQDLKAVKVSPEVSLDYFFLAYTTLDITGTGTTVAGITQDKLLSYVIGLPPIEEQHRIVQKVNELMALCDRLEQQTSDQLEAHETLVDTLLGTLTQSENATELADNWARLAAHFDTLFTTEQSIDKLKQTILQLAVMGRLVEQDAGDELATNLLTQIHTRKMALAGEKRIKRPRPLTQLDETQHSYPAPANWVWASFEDIADEISTGPFGSMIHKHDYVENGTPLVNPSHMVSGGIKEDSSVSVTPAKAEELSSYKLAKGDIVMARRGEVGRCAIVTDRESGWLCGTGSFVLRFHSAINRRFILLLFSTDTVRDYLTGNSVGTTMTNLNHGILKKMPVALPSTEEQYRIVQKVDELMALCDQLKERLNRASETRCQLAAAVVEGAVKR
;
A
#
# COMPACT_ATOMS: atom_id res chain seq x y z
N MET A 1 -16.50 -29.49 12.67
CA MET A 1 -16.93 -28.41 11.77
C MET A 1 -16.56 -28.83 10.35
N SER A 2 -17.52 -28.87 9.45
CA SER A 2 -17.31 -29.27 8.06
C SER A 2 -16.59 -28.18 7.25
N ALA A 3 -16.02 -28.53 6.09
CA ALA A 3 -15.46 -27.56 5.16
C ALA A 3 -16.44 -26.46 4.79
N ARG A 4 -17.69 -26.86 4.59
CA ARG A 4 -18.78 -25.96 4.25
C ARG A 4 -19.02 -24.95 5.37
N GLU A 5 -19.18 -25.40 6.61
CA GLU A 5 -19.39 -24.53 7.79
C GLU A 5 -18.25 -23.53 7.94
N LEU A 6 -16.99 -23.98 7.91
CA LEU A 6 -15.81 -23.11 8.02
C LEU A 6 -15.74 -22.03 6.93
N ILE A 7 -16.18 -22.34 5.72
CA ILE A 7 -16.17 -21.39 4.61
C ILE A 7 -17.36 -20.42 4.74
N THR A 8 -18.57 -20.93 4.97
CA THR A 8 -19.80 -20.13 4.90
C THR A 8 -20.07 -19.33 6.17
N GLU A 9 -19.74 -19.84 7.35
CA GLU A 9 -19.96 -19.14 8.64
C GLU A 9 -18.94 -18.01 8.89
N HIS A 10 -17.89 -17.94 8.07
CA HIS A 10 -16.82 -16.95 8.20
C HIS A 10 -16.70 -16.03 6.97
N LEU A 11 -17.75 -15.89 6.14
CA LEU A 11 -17.74 -15.01 4.97
C LEU A 11 -17.34 -13.56 5.28
N ASP A 12 -17.82 -13.01 6.41
CA ASP A 12 -17.43 -11.67 6.86
C ASP A 12 -15.94 -11.56 7.19
N LEU A 13 -15.34 -12.63 7.73
CA LEU A 13 -13.91 -12.68 8.01
C LEU A 13 -13.13 -12.67 6.70
N TRP A 14 -13.55 -13.45 5.70
CA TRP A 14 -12.87 -13.57 4.41
C TRP A 14 -12.93 -12.28 3.59
N THR A 15 -14.04 -11.54 3.63
CA THR A 15 -14.23 -10.31 2.85
C THR A 15 -13.68 -9.07 3.54
N ARG A 16 -13.62 -9.03 4.88
CA ARG A 16 -13.19 -7.85 5.64
C ARG A 16 -11.76 -7.91 6.19
N ALA A 17 -11.09 -9.05 6.13
CA ALA A 17 -9.67 -9.14 6.50
C ALA A 17 -8.79 -8.59 5.37
N VAL A 18 -8.23 -7.40 5.61
CA VAL A 18 -7.59 -6.59 4.59
C VAL A 18 -6.30 -5.98 5.16
N THR A 19 -5.21 -6.05 4.39
CA THR A 19 -3.90 -5.47 4.77
C THR A 19 -3.45 -4.43 3.75
N LYS A 20 -2.55 -3.54 4.18
CA LYS A 20 -1.88 -2.60 3.28
C LYS A 20 -0.79 -3.31 2.51
N LYS A 21 -0.73 -3.12 1.18
CA LYS A 21 0.46 -3.48 0.42
C LYS A 21 1.53 -2.42 0.68
N SER A 22 2.75 -2.85 1.01
CA SER A 22 3.92 -1.96 1.03
C SER A 22 4.26 -1.56 -0.40
N THR A 23 3.78 -0.40 -0.86
CA THR A 23 4.10 0.12 -2.19
C THR A 23 5.53 0.65 -2.24
N SER A 24 6.43 -0.12 -2.85
CA SER A 24 7.73 0.35 -3.36
C SER A 24 7.71 0.56 -4.89
N GLY A 25 6.54 0.83 -5.49
CA GLY A 25 6.39 1.08 -6.93
C GLY A 25 5.27 2.08 -7.25
N ARG A 26 5.51 2.93 -8.27
CA ARG A 26 4.55 3.91 -8.81
C ARG A 26 3.44 3.19 -9.59
N GLY A 27 2.34 2.88 -8.92
CA GLY A 27 1.08 2.44 -9.53
C GLY A 27 -0.05 2.62 -8.53
N SER A 28 -1.09 3.39 -8.88
CA SER A 28 -2.13 3.81 -7.93
C SER A 28 -3.17 2.73 -7.59
N ASN A 29 -3.19 1.58 -8.29
CA ASN A 29 -4.29 0.60 -8.19
C ASN A 29 -4.01 -0.60 -7.25
N GLY A 30 -3.17 -0.45 -6.23
CA GLY A 30 -2.78 -1.60 -5.41
C GLY A 30 -2.42 -1.28 -3.96
N LYS A 31 -3.13 -0.36 -3.30
CA LYS A 31 -2.83 0.00 -1.90
C LYS A 31 -3.24 -1.07 -0.88
N ILE A 32 -4.09 -2.01 -1.30
CA ILE A 32 -4.78 -2.95 -0.41
C ILE A 32 -4.60 -4.41 -0.91
N GLU A 33 -4.42 -5.37 0.00
CA GLU A 33 -4.47 -6.82 -0.25
C GLU A 33 -5.64 -7.44 0.52
N LEU A 34 -6.53 -8.15 -0.18
CA LEU A 34 -7.65 -8.91 0.41
C LEU A 34 -7.13 -10.20 1.06
N THR A 35 -6.47 -10.02 2.20
CA THR A 35 -5.79 -11.10 2.94
C THR A 35 -6.75 -12.21 3.35
N GLY A 36 -7.99 -11.89 3.68
CA GLY A 36 -9.03 -12.88 4.01
C GLY A 36 -9.32 -13.82 2.84
N VAL A 37 -9.53 -13.30 1.62
CA VAL A 37 -9.77 -14.14 0.43
C VAL A 37 -8.54 -14.99 0.11
N LYS A 38 -7.33 -14.44 0.24
CA LYS A 38 -6.09 -15.21 0.10
C LYS A 38 -6.01 -16.36 1.10
N LYS A 39 -6.34 -16.12 2.37
CA LYS A 39 -6.42 -17.14 3.41
C LYS A 39 -7.52 -18.18 3.15
N LEU A 40 -8.65 -17.77 2.58
CA LEU A 40 -9.70 -18.68 2.15
C LEU A 40 -9.20 -19.63 1.05
N ARG A 41 -8.40 -19.15 0.08
CA ARG A 41 -7.78 -20.02 -0.94
C ARG A 41 -6.81 -21.04 -0.32
N GLU A 42 -5.98 -20.59 0.62
CA GLU A 42 -5.09 -21.49 1.38
C GLU A 42 -5.89 -22.57 2.12
N LEU A 43 -7.00 -22.20 2.77
CA LEU A 43 -7.90 -23.13 3.44
C LEU A 43 -8.46 -24.16 2.45
N ILE A 44 -9.03 -23.71 1.33
CA ILE A 44 -9.62 -24.60 0.31
C ILE A 44 -8.59 -25.63 -0.18
N LEU A 45 -7.37 -25.18 -0.50
CA LEU A 45 -6.29 -26.06 -0.95
C LEU A 45 -5.87 -27.04 0.14
N GLY A 46 -5.70 -26.58 1.39
CA GLY A 46 -5.37 -27.43 2.52
C GLY A 46 -6.44 -28.50 2.77
N MET A 47 -7.72 -28.14 2.70
CA MET A 47 -8.83 -29.09 2.86
C MET A 47 -8.92 -30.09 1.70
N ALA A 48 -8.57 -29.66 0.48
CA ALA A 48 -8.54 -30.51 -0.70
C ALA A 48 -7.53 -31.65 -0.55
N VAL A 49 -6.29 -31.35 -0.18
CA VAL A 49 -5.20 -32.34 -0.06
C VAL A 49 -5.27 -33.20 1.21
N GLN A 50 -6.21 -32.88 2.10
CA GLN A 50 -6.50 -33.65 3.33
C GLN A 50 -7.73 -34.56 3.21
N GLY A 51 -8.40 -34.55 2.05
CA GLY A 51 -9.63 -35.34 1.86
C GLY A 51 -10.80 -34.87 2.73
N LYS A 52 -10.84 -33.55 3.03
CA LYS A 52 -11.89 -32.90 3.82
C LYS A 52 -12.86 -32.08 2.95
N LEU A 53 -12.60 -31.94 1.65
CA LEU A 53 -13.35 -31.05 0.76
C LEU A 53 -14.54 -31.72 0.05
N THR A 54 -14.43 -33.01 -0.28
CA THR A 54 -15.41 -33.77 -1.06
C THR A 54 -16.08 -34.85 -0.22
N THR A 55 -17.30 -35.25 -0.60
CA THR A 55 -17.96 -36.43 -0.05
C THR A 55 -17.36 -37.69 -0.66
N ARG A 56 -17.20 -38.72 0.17
CA ARG A 56 -16.63 -40.02 -0.24
C ARG A 56 -17.70 -40.90 -0.87
N GLU A 57 -17.31 -41.71 -1.85
CA GLU A 57 -18.18 -42.72 -2.44
C GLU A 57 -17.61 -44.11 -2.15
N ALA A 58 -18.42 -44.98 -1.52
CA ALA A 58 -17.98 -46.31 -1.10
C ALA A 58 -17.61 -47.23 -2.29
N SER A 59 -17.99 -46.85 -3.51
CA SER A 59 -17.69 -47.55 -4.76
C SER A 59 -16.34 -47.18 -5.36
N ASP A 60 -15.63 -46.18 -4.83
CA ASP A 60 -14.34 -45.76 -5.38
C ASP A 60 -13.26 -46.85 -5.16
N GLU A 61 -12.45 -47.09 -6.19
CA GLU A 61 -11.26 -47.94 -6.07
C GLU A 61 -10.26 -47.32 -5.07
N PRO A 62 -9.78 -48.06 -4.06
CA PRO A 62 -8.80 -47.54 -3.10
C PRO A 62 -7.51 -47.05 -3.77
N ALA A 63 -6.89 -46.02 -3.18
CA ALA A 63 -5.62 -45.48 -3.69
C ALA A 63 -4.47 -46.50 -3.69
N SER A 64 -4.56 -47.56 -2.87
CA SER A 64 -3.62 -48.68 -2.87
C SER A 64 -3.54 -49.37 -4.23
N ASP A 65 -4.68 -49.55 -4.89
CA ASP A 65 -4.78 -50.27 -6.16
C ASP A 65 -4.30 -49.38 -7.31
N LEU A 66 -4.59 -48.08 -7.23
CA LEU A 66 -3.99 -47.07 -8.11
C LEU A 66 -2.46 -47.09 -8.03
N LEU A 67 -1.87 -47.14 -6.83
CA LEU A 67 -0.41 -47.24 -6.66
C LEU A 67 0.15 -48.55 -7.23
N GLN A 68 -0.58 -49.66 -7.12
CA GLN A 68 -0.20 -50.92 -7.76
C GLN A 68 -0.18 -50.78 -9.29
N ARG A 69 -1.18 -50.12 -9.90
CA ARG A 69 -1.21 -49.83 -11.34
C ARG A 69 -0.01 -48.98 -11.78
N VAL A 70 0.30 -47.92 -11.04
CA VAL A 70 1.49 -47.08 -11.28
C VAL A 70 2.78 -47.91 -11.24
N SER A 71 2.95 -48.76 -10.22
CA SER A 71 4.12 -49.62 -10.08
C SER A 71 4.23 -50.66 -11.21
N ALA A 72 3.12 -51.29 -11.58
CA ALA A 72 3.06 -52.27 -12.67
C ALA A 72 3.45 -51.62 -14.02
N ARG A 73 2.91 -50.43 -14.29
CA ARG A 73 3.24 -49.63 -15.47
C ARG A 73 4.72 -49.27 -15.52
N GLN A 74 5.29 -48.77 -14.43
CA GLN A 74 6.70 -48.42 -14.37
C GLN A 74 7.59 -49.64 -14.59
N THR A 75 7.21 -50.80 -14.05
CA THR A 75 7.89 -52.07 -14.30
C THR A 75 7.85 -52.44 -15.79
N GLN A 76 6.70 -52.28 -16.45
CA GLN A 76 6.57 -52.50 -17.89
C GLN A 76 7.46 -51.55 -18.71
N LEU A 77 7.46 -50.25 -18.40
CA LEU A 77 8.29 -49.26 -19.09
C LEU A 77 9.79 -49.53 -18.90
N TYR A 78 10.20 -50.00 -17.73
CA TYR A 78 11.57 -50.41 -17.45
C TYR A 78 11.97 -51.63 -18.28
N THR A 79 11.14 -52.67 -18.31
CA THR A 79 11.38 -53.88 -19.12
C THR A 79 11.45 -53.57 -20.62
N GLN A 80 10.70 -52.55 -21.09
CA GLN A 80 10.76 -52.04 -22.47
C GLN A 80 11.97 -51.12 -22.74
N GLY A 81 12.82 -50.84 -21.75
CA GLY A 81 13.98 -49.95 -21.90
C GLY A 81 13.64 -48.47 -22.06
N LYS A 82 12.37 -48.07 -21.85
CA LYS A 82 11.89 -46.69 -22.02
C LYS A 82 12.27 -45.79 -20.84
N ILE A 83 12.47 -46.37 -19.65
CA ILE A 83 12.90 -45.65 -18.45
C ILE A 83 14.06 -46.37 -17.77
N LYS A 84 14.86 -45.62 -17.00
CA LYS A 84 15.97 -46.18 -16.21
C LYS A 84 15.47 -46.83 -14.92
N ARG A 85 16.16 -47.87 -14.46
CA ARG A 85 15.91 -48.48 -13.15
C ARG A 85 16.10 -47.43 -12.05
N ARG A 86 15.12 -47.30 -11.17
CA ARG A 86 15.19 -46.40 -10.01
C ARG A 86 15.52 -47.16 -8.74
N LYS A 87 16.14 -46.45 -7.79
CA LYS A 87 16.29 -46.93 -6.41
C LYS A 87 14.89 -47.02 -5.79
N LYS A 88 14.62 -48.10 -5.06
CA LYS A 88 13.38 -48.24 -4.30
C LYS A 88 13.32 -47.10 -3.27
N LEU A 89 12.22 -46.34 -3.29
CA LEU A 89 11.98 -45.29 -2.32
C LEU A 89 11.57 -45.92 -0.97
N PRO A 90 11.97 -45.33 0.16
CA PRO A 90 11.52 -45.79 1.47
C PRO A 90 10.00 -45.60 1.59
N SER A 91 9.34 -46.47 2.35
CA SER A 91 7.95 -46.25 2.77
C SER A 91 7.84 -44.93 3.53
N VAL A 92 6.63 -44.37 3.56
CA VAL A 92 6.32 -43.20 4.38
C VAL A 92 6.27 -43.64 5.85
N SER A 93 7.06 -43.04 6.72
CA SER A 93 7.03 -43.35 8.15
C SER A 93 5.88 -42.63 8.85
N VAL A 94 5.52 -43.05 10.07
CA VAL A 94 4.42 -42.43 10.84
C VAL A 94 4.75 -40.97 11.20
N GLU A 95 6.02 -40.65 11.44
CA GLU A 95 6.48 -39.29 11.75
C GLU A 95 6.35 -38.33 10.56
N GLU A 96 6.27 -38.85 9.35
CA GLU A 96 6.05 -38.09 8.12
C GLU A 96 4.56 -37.92 7.79
N GLN A 97 3.66 -38.48 8.61
CA GLN A 97 2.22 -38.34 8.46
C GLN A 97 1.75 -37.18 9.34
N TYR A 98 1.56 -36.01 8.70
CA TYR A 98 1.25 -34.77 9.41
C TYR A 98 -0.25 -34.59 9.72
N PHE A 99 -1.09 -35.53 9.28
CA PHE A 99 -2.54 -35.62 9.59
C PHE A 99 -3.07 -37.02 9.25
N HIS A 100 -4.26 -37.35 9.78
CA HIS A 100 -4.95 -38.60 9.45
C HIS A 100 -5.59 -38.55 8.06
N LEU A 101 -5.19 -39.47 7.18
CA LEU A 101 -5.82 -39.65 5.88
C LEU A 101 -7.19 -40.35 6.00
N PRO A 102 -8.11 -40.10 5.05
CA PRO A 102 -9.26 -40.96 4.82
C PRO A 102 -8.87 -42.43 4.59
N GLU A 103 -9.74 -43.38 4.96
CA GLU A 103 -9.48 -44.83 4.84
C GLU A 103 -9.12 -45.31 3.42
N ASN A 104 -9.62 -44.66 2.37
CA ASN A 104 -9.37 -45.03 0.96
C ASN A 104 -8.19 -44.28 0.32
N TRP A 105 -7.50 -43.42 1.09
CA TRP A 105 -6.35 -42.67 0.63
C TRP A 105 -5.05 -43.32 1.08
N GLU A 106 -3.98 -43.08 0.33
CA GLU A 106 -2.66 -43.61 0.65
C GLU A 106 -1.62 -42.50 0.69
N TRP A 107 -0.74 -42.56 1.69
CA TRP A 107 0.45 -41.72 1.71
C TRP A 107 1.47 -42.25 0.70
N THR A 108 1.94 -41.39 -0.19
CA THR A 108 2.95 -41.78 -1.19
C THR A 108 4.05 -40.74 -1.37
N ARG A 109 5.21 -41.19 -1.82
CA ARG A 109 6.35 -40.33 -2.17
C ARG A 109 6.12 -39.75 -3.56
N LEU A 110 6.42 -38.47 -3.79
CA LEU A 110 6.35 -37.85 -5.13
C LEU A 110 7.04 -38.69 -6.20
N GLY A 111 8.23 -39.21 -5.88
CA GLY A 111 9.01 -40.00 -6.82
C GLY A 111 8.37 -41.31 -7.26
N ALA A 112 7.42 -41.85 -6.49
CA ALA A 112 6.66 -43.04 -6.85
C ALA A 112 5.67 -42.77 -8.00
N LEU A 113 5.24 -41.52 -8.17
CA LEU A 113 4.28 -41.12 -9.20
C LEU A 113 4.93 -40.73 -10.53
N PHE A 114 6.27 -40.69 -10.59
CA PHE A 114 7.00 -40.21 -11.76
C PHE A 114 7.44 -41.38 -12.64
N ASP A 115 7.02 -41.42 -13.89
CA ASP A 115 7.55 -42.37 -14.90
C ASP A 115 9.00 -41.98 -15.26
N SER A 116 9.29 -40.70 -15.50
CA SER A 116 10.65 -40.20 -15.79
C SER A 116 10.94 -38.85 -15.10
N ILE A 117 12.23 -38.54 -14.95
CA ILE A 117 12.72 -37.25 -14.46
C ILE A 117 14.03 -36.90 -15.19
N MET A 118 14.15 -35.66 -15.66
CA MET A 118 15.36 -35.17 -16.32
C MET A 118 15.76 -33.78 -15.81
N SER A 119 17.06 -33.57 -15.58
CA SER A 119 17.62 -32.24 -15.34
C SER A 119 17.87 -31.52 -16.66
N GLY A 120 17.52 -30.24 -16.73
CA GLY A 120 17.81 -29.38 -17.88
C GLY A 120 19.27 -28.96 -18.00
N GLY A 121 19.52 -27.96 -18.83
CA GLY A 121 20.86 -27.43 -19.08
C GLY A 121 20.85 -26.08 -19.79
N THR A 122 21.98 -25.37 -19.74
CA THR A 122 22.14 -24.06 -20.36
C THR A 122 23.19 -24.14 -21.45
N PRO A 123 22.84 -23.94 -22.73
CA PRO A 123 23.84 -23.76 -23.77
C PRO A 123 24.63 -22.48 -23.51
N SER A 124 25.85 -22.38 -24.05
CA SER A 124 26.72 -21.22 -23.78
C SER A 124 26.01 -19.91 -24.14
N LYS A 125 25.86 -19.02 -23.15
CA LYS A 125 25.29 -17.67 -23.35
C LYS A 125 26.16 -16.77 -24.22
N GLN A 126 27.43 -17.13 -24.40
CA GLN A 126 28.37 -16.37 -25.23
C GLN A 126 28.23 -16.68 -26.72
N ASN A 127 27.62 -17.82 -27.08
CA ASN A 127 27.40 -18.18 -28.48
C ASN A 127 25.99 -17.77 -28.92
N SER A 128 25.88 -16.65 -29.62
CA SER A 128 24.61 -16.11 -30.09
C SER A 128 23.83 -17.04 -31.03
N ARG A 129 24.50 -17.99 -31.73
CA ARG A 129 23.84 -18.97 -32.60
C ARG A 129 22.90 -19.93 -31.85
N PHE A 130 23.07 -20.05 -30.53
CA PHE A 130 22.24 -20.92 -29.70
C PHE A 130 20.91 -20.28 -29.29
N TRP A 131 20.76 -18.96 -29.44
CA TRP A 131 19.65 -18.18 -28.88
C TRP A 131 18.77 -17.57 -29.98
N ASN A 132 17.60 -17.06 -29.60
CA ASN A 132 16.62 -16.43 -30.50
C ASN A 132 16.15 -17.35 -31.64
N GLY A 133 16.00 -18.65 -31.35
CA GLY A 133 15.37 -19.61 -32.26
C GLY A 133 13.88 -19.78 -32.01
N ASP A 134 13.33 -20.91 -32.46
CA ASP A 134 11.89 -21.20 -32.35
C ASP A 134 11.53 -22.11 -31.16
N ILE A 135 12.52 -22.58 -30.39
CA ILE A 135 12.30 -23.52 -29.27
C ILE A 135 12.23 -22.71 -27.97
N PRO A 136 11.10 -22.69 -27.26
CA PRO A 136 11.00 -22.02 -25.97
C PRO A 136 11.99 -22.62 -24.97
N TRP A 137 12.69 -21.78 -24.22
CA TRP A 137 13.66 -22.19 -23.21
C TRP A 137 13.26 -21.64 -21.83
N ALA A 138 12.67 -22.50 -21.00
CA ALA A 138 12.14 -22.13 -19.71
C ALA A 138 13.22 -22.04 -18.63
N SER A 139 13.06 -21.02 -17.80
CA SER A 139 13.83 -20.74 -16.60
C SER A 139 12.89 -20.53 -15.40
N VAL A 140 13.45 -20.29 -14.22
CA VAL A 140 12.68 -20.02 -13.00
C VAL A 140 11.72 -18.82 -13.14
N LYS A 141 12.01 -17.87 -14.05
CA LYS A 141 11.20 -16.67 -14.29
C LYS A 141 9.88 -16.97 -15.01
N ASP A 142 9.82 -18.10 -15.70
CA ASP A 142 8.70 -18.52 -16.53
C ASP A 142 7.68 -19.34 -15.71
N LEU A 143 8.10 -19.91 -14.58
CA LEU A 143 7.24 -20.74 -13.73
C LEU A 143 6.47 -19.91 -12.67
N GLY A 144 5.29 -20.42 -12.30
CA GLY A 144 4.46 -19.89 -11.20
C GLY A 144 3.53 -18.73 -11.57
N LYS A 145 3.45 -18.37 -12.85
CA LYS A 145 2.48 -17.36 -13.35
C LYS A 145 1.18 -18.01 -13.81
N THR A 146 1.29 -19.11 -14.54
CA THR A 146 0.19 -19.89 -15.10
C THR A 146 0.43 -21.37 -14.82
N LYS A 147 -0.65 -22.14 -14.77
CA LYS A 147 -0.58 -23.60 -14.65
C LYS A 147 0.05 -24.24 -15.89
N HIS A 148 -0.31 -23.73 -17.07
CA HIS A 148 0.14 -24.22 -18.37
C HIS A 148 1.17 -23.25 -18.96
N LEU A 149 2.29 -23.79 -19.43
CA LEU A 149 3.39 -23.05 -20.04
C LEU A 149 3.45 -23.36 -21.53
N ASP A 150 3.29 -22.32 -22.33
CA ASP A 150 3.35 -22.35 -23.80
C ASP A 150 4.37 -21.37 -24.35
N GLU A 151 4.71 -20.30 -23.63
CA GLU A 151 5.71 -19.30 -24.01
C GLU A 151 6.74 -19.07 -22.89
N THR A 152 7.95 -18.67 -23.27
CA THR A 152 9.05 -18.38 -22.36
C THR A 152 9.69 -17.05 -22.71
N GLN A 153 10.38 -16.43 -21.74
CA GLN A 153 11.09 -15.17 -21.99
C GLN A 153 12.21 -15.33 -23.04
N ASP A 154 12.92 -16.45 -23.00
CA ASP A 154 14.05 -16.74 -23.88
C ASP A 154 13.72 -17.94 -24.79
N TYR A 155 14.30 -17.95 -25.99
CA TYR A 155 14.20 -19.04 -26.96
C TYR A 155 15.57 -19.48 -27.43
N ILE A 156 15.70 -20.76 -27.78
CA ILE A 156 16.93 -21.35 -28.31
C ILE A 156 16.74 -21.97 -29.69
N THR A 157 17.82 -22.11 -30.43
CA THR A 157 17.85 -22.82 -31.71
C THR A 157 17.98 -24.33 -31.52
N LYS A 158 17.75 -25.11 -32.58
CA LYS A 158 18.05 -26.56 -32.59
C LYS A 158 19.53 -26.85 -32.28
N GLU A 159 20.43 -25.95 -32.67
CA GLU A 159 21.85 -26.03 -32.36
C GLU A 159 22.09 -25.83 -30.85
N GLY A 160 21.46 -24.81 -30.26
CA GLY A 160 21.49 -24.57 -28.81
C GLY A 160 20.93 -25.73 -27.99
N LEU A 161 19.84 -26.36 -28.45
CA LEU A 161 19.28 -27.53 -27.80
C LEU A 161 20.29 -28.68 -27.75
N LYS A 162 20.91 -29.03 -28.89
CA LYS A 162 21.92 -30.09 -28.98
C LYS A 162 23.19 -29.76 -28.18
N ALA A 163 23.53 -28.48 -28.08
CA ALA A 163 24.78 -28.03 -27.44
C ALA A 163 24.77 -28.13 -25.91
N GLY A 164 23.60 -28.06 -25.25
CA GLY A 164 23.60 -28.09 -23.80
C GLY A 164 22.25 -27.95 -23.08
N SER A 165 21.12 -28.13 -23.76
CA SER A 165 19.80 -28.12 -23.13
C SER A 165 19.09 -29.48 -23.27
N LYS A 166 17.93 -29.61 -22.64
CA LYS A 166 17.04 -30.78 -22.80
C LYS A 166 15.62 -30.35 -23.04
N LEU A 167 14.91 -31.17 -23.81
CA LEU A 167 13.53 -30.93 -24.23
C LEU A 167 12.58 -31.75 -23.35
N ALA A 168 11.67 -31.06 -22.67
CA ALA A 168 10.51 -31.65 -22.02
C ALA A 168 9.40 -31.83 -23.06
N ASP A 169 8.64 -32.92 -22.95
CA ASP A 169 7.51 -33.19 -23.85
C ASP A 169 6.26 -32.41 -23.42
N THR A 170 5.29 -32.30 -24.33
CA THR A 170 3.93 -31.86 -23.96
C THR A 170 3.37 -32.76 -22.86
N GLY A 171 2.80 -32.14 -21.82
CA GLY A 171 2.26 -32.81 -20.64
C GLY A 171 3.28 -33.11 -19.54
N ASP A 172 4.58 -32.92 -19.79
CA ASP A 172 5.58 -33.00 -18.71
C ASP A 172 5.42 -31.82 -17.75
N VAL A 173 5.70 -32.06 -16.46
CA VAL A 173 5.71 -31.03 -15.41
C VAL A 173 7.12 -30.49 -15.24
N LEU A 174 7.29 -29.18 -15.37
CA LEU A 174 8.51 -28.47 -15.04
C LEU A 174 8.50 -28.14 -13.55
N ILE A 175 9.56 -28.55 -12.85
CA ILE A 175 9.73 -28.35 -11.41
C ILE A 175 10.99 -27.52 -11.16
N CYS A 176 10.81 -26.42 -10.43
CA CYS A 176 11.91 -25.59 -9.98
C CYS A 176 12.66 -26.22 -8.80
N THR A 177 13.98 -26.33 -8.92
CA THR A 177 14.84 -26.94 -7.88
C THR A 177 15.84 -25.96 -7.25
N ARG A 178 15.90 -24.71 -7.72
CA ARG A 178 16.76 -23.63 -7.20
C ARG A 178 16.10 -22.27 -7.39
N MET A 179 16.39 -21.28 -6.53
CA MET A 179 15.93 -19.87 -6.63
C MET A 179 14.42 -19.61 -6.52
N GLY A 180 13.55 -20.59 -6.80
CA GLY A 180 12.10 -20.44 -6.75
C GLY A 180 11.41 -21.76 -6.42
N LEU A 181 11.85 -22.40 -5.33
CA LEU A 181 11.30 -23.68 -4.86
C LEU A 181 9.78 -23.61 -4.70
N GLY A 182 9.09 -24.72 -4.96
CA GLY A 182 7.63 -24.79 -4.98
C GLY A 182 6.98 -24.39 -6.31
N LYS A 183 7.68 -23.65 -7.19
CA LYS A 183 7.14 -23.29 -8.51
C LYS A 183 7.14 -24.48 -9.47
N ILE A 184 6.01 -24.67 -10.15
CA ILE A 184 5.83 -25.67 -11.22
C ILE A 184 5.01 -25.11 -12.39
N ALA A 185 5.08 -25.78 -13.54
CA ALA A 185 4.22 -25.54 -14.69
C ALA A 185 4.07 -26.83 -15.53
N ILE A 186 2.97 -26.95 -16.28
CA ILE A 186 2.72 -28.06 -17.21
C ILE A 186 3.06 -27.60 -18.62
N CYS A 187 3.89 -28.35 -19.35
CA CYS A 187 4.25 -28.04 -20.73
C CYS A 187 3.04 -28.22 -21.66
N SER A 188 2.60 -27.14 -22.33
CA SER A 188 1.56 -27.19 -23.37
C SER A 188 2.12 -27.58 -24.74
N LYS A 189 3.43 -27.43 -24.92
CA LYS A 189 4.20 -27.83 -26.09
C LYS A 189 5.60 -28.29 -25.67
N PRO A 190 6.41 -28.89 -26.56
CA PRO A 190 7.78 -29.24 -26.21
C PRO A 190 8.60 -28.00 -25.84
N ILE A 191 9.21 -28.01 -24.65
CA ILE A 191 9.91 -26.86 -24.06
C ILE A 191 11.30 -27.28 -23.59
N ALA A 192 12.32 -26.53 -24.01
CA ALA A 192 13.66 -26.71 -23.52
C ALA A 192 13.80 -26.10 -22.11
N ILE A 193 14.64 -26.66 -21.24
CA ILE A 193 14.70 -26.22 -19.84
C ILE A 193 16.12 -25.94 -19.35
N ASN A 194 16.26 -24.92 -18.49
CA ASN A 194 17.54 -24.58 -17.87
C ASN A 194 17.99 -25.58 -16.78
N GLN A 195 19.18 -25.38 -16.23
CA GLN A 195 19.80 -26.22 -15.21
C GLN A 195 19.12 -26.18 -13.83
N ASP A 196 18.31 -25.16 -13.56
CA ASP A 196 17.59 -24.99 -12.29
C ASP A 196 16.23 -25.72 -12.29
N LEU A 197 15.77 -26.16 -13.46
CA LEU A 197 14.53 -26.88 -13.66
C LEU A 197 14.76 -28.38 -13.88
N LYS A 198 13.77 -29.17 -13.48
CA LYS A 198 13.62 -30.58 -13.86
C LYS A 198 12.32 -30.77 -14.63
N ALA A 199 12.33 -31.58 -15.67
CA ALA A 199 11.11 -32.04 -16.31
C ALA A 199 10.76 -33.44 -15.80
N VAL A 200 9.50 -33.62 -15.41
CA VAL A 200 8.97 -34.84 -14.80
C VAL A 200 7.77 -35.32 -15.59
N LYS A 201 7.79 -36.59 -15.97
CA LYS A 201 6.62 -37.26 -16.55
C LYS A 201 5.85 -37.95 -15.44
N VAL A 202 4.71 -37.39 -15.07
CA VAL A 202 3.80 -37.99 -14.08
C VAL A 202 3.06 -39.16 -14.72
N SER A 203 2.86 -40.24 -13.96
CA SER A 203 2.15 -41.41 -14.45
C SER A 203 0.73 -41.04 -14.87
N PRO A 204 0.24 -41.47 -16.05
CA PRO A 204 -1.11 -41.15 -16.53
C PRO A 204 -2.22 -41.83 -15.72
N GLU A 205 -1.88 -42.76 -14.82
CA GLU A 205 -2.82 -43.32 -13.83
C GLU A 205 -3.23 -42.30 -12.75
N VAL A 206 -2.51 -41.18 -12.66
CA VAL A 206 -2.75 -40.08 -11.71
C VAL A 206 -3.29 -38.88 -12.47
N SER A 207 -4.31 -38.21 -11.93
CA SER A 207 -4.78 -36.95 -12.48
C SER A 207 -3.67 -35.90 -12.38
N LEU A 208 -3.22 -35.42 -13.54
CA LEU A 208 -2.17 -34.39 -13.61
C LEU A 208 -2.60 -33.09 -12.90
N ASP A 209 -3.89 -32.79 -12.92
CA ASP A 209 -4.47 -31.63 -12.27
C ASP A 209 -4.47 -31.77 -10.76
N TYR A 210 -4.79 -32.96 -10.24
CA TYR A 210 -4.68 -33.24 -8.82
C TYR A 210 -3.21 -33.21 -8.37
N PHE A 211 -2.30 -33.79 -9.16
CA PHE A 211 -0.87 -33.72 -8.88
C PHE A 211 -0.38 -32.27 -8.79
N PHE A 212 -0.75 -31.42 -9.76
CA PHE A 212 -0.40 -30.01 -9.76
C PHE A 212 -0.91 -29.31 -8.51
N LEU A 213 -2.18 -29.55 -8.15
CA LEU A 213 -2.81 -29.01 -6.95
C LEU A 213 -2.12 -29.48 -5.67
N ALA A 214 -1.85 -30.77 -5.53
CA ALA A 214 -1.20 -31.34 -4.35
C ALA A 214 0.23 -30.79 -4.21
N TYR A 215 0.97 -30.70 -5.32
CA TYR A 215 2.33 -30.18 -5.31
C TYR A 215 2.40 -28.73 -4.86
N THR A 216 1.48 -27.86 -5.30
CA THR A 216 1.52 -26.43 -4.93
C THR A 216 1.21 -26.17 -3.45
N THR A 217 0.66 -27.16 -2.73
CA THR A 217 0.47 -27.09 -1.28
C THR A 217 1.69 -27.53 -0.47
N LEU A 218 2.71 -28.12 -1.10
CA LEU A 218 3.90 -28.58 -0.41
C LEU A 218 4.78 -27.40 0.01
N ASP A 219 5.17 -27.39 1.28
CA ASP A 219 6.21 -26.50 1.77
C ASP A 219 7.61 -27.04 1.40
N ILE A 220 8.11 -26.60 0.25
CA ILE A 220 9.39 -27.06 -0.29
C ILE A 220 10.51 -26.13 0.16
N THR A 221 11.25 -26.59 1.15
CA THR A 221 12.39 -25.86 1.73
C THR A 221 13.71 -26.32 1.12
N GLY A 222 14.58 -25.34 0.85
CA GLY A 222 15.91 -25.56 0.26
C GLY A 222 17.04 -25.30 1.25
N THR A 223 18.23 -25.79 0.90
CA THR A 223 19.47 -25.54 1.63
C THR A 223 20.43 -24.75 0.75
N GLY A 224 21.29 -23.91 1.35
CA GLY A 224 22.31 -23.12 0.66
C GLY A 224 22.45 -21.70 1.21
N THR A 225 23.68 -21.21 1.31
CA THR A 225 24.01 -19.88 1.88
C THR A 225 23.76 -18.71 0.93
N THR A 226 23.89 -18.93 -0.39
CA THR A 226 23.71 -17.88 -1.42
C THR A 226 22.50 -18.12 -2.32
N VAL A 227 22.20 -19.39 -2.63
CA VAL A 227 21.05 -19.81 -3.44
C VAL A 227 20.46 -21.06 -2.81
N ALA A 228 19.23 -20.97 -2.29
CA ALA A 228 18.51 -22.13 -1.78
C ALA A 228 18.15 -23.07 -2.93
N GLY A 229 18.44 -24.36 -2.76
CA GLY A 229 18.07 -25.42 -3.69
C GLY A 229 17.76 -26.74 -3.00
N ILE A 230 17.20 -27.68 -3.77
CA ILE A 230 16.90 -29.04 -3.32
C ILE A 230 17.60 -30.08 -4.20
N THR A 231 18.04 -31.18 -3.59
CA THR A 231 18.55 -32.32 -4.34
C THR A 231 17.40 -33.07 -5.01
N GLN A 232 17.71 -33.84 -6.06
CA GLN A 232 16.72 -34.71 -6.69
C GLN A 232 16.16 -35.72 -5.70
N ASP A 233 17.02 -36.33 -4.86
CA ASP A 233 16.57 -37.30 -3.87
C ASP A 233 15.63 -36.67 -2.84
N LYS A 234 15.91 -35.43 -2.42
CA LYS A 234 15.00 -34.68 -1.53
C LYS A 234 13.66 -34.40 -2.23
N LEU A 235 13.67 -33.97 -3.49
CA LEU A 235 12.44 -33.78 -4.29
C LEU A 235 11.61 -35.06 -4.36
N LEU A 236 12.25 -36.19 -4.69
CA LEU A 236 11.56 -37.49 -4.79
C LEU A 236 11.01 -37.97 -3.45
N SER A 237 11.58 -37.50 -2.33
CA SER A 237 11.19 -37.92 -0.98
C SER A 237 9.98 -37.19 -0.40
N TYR A 238 9.54 -36.06 -0.97
CA TYR A 238 8.34 -35.37 -0.47
C TYR A 238 7.12 -36.30 -0.50
N VAL A 239 6.24 -36.12 0.47
CA VAL A 239 5.11 -37.01 0.75
C VAL A 239 3.81 -36.26 0.43
N ILE A 240 2.88 -36.94 -0.25
CA ILE A 240 1.53 -36.42 -0.53
C ILE A 240 0.47 -37.49 -0.24
N GLY A 241 -0.73 -37.05 0.15
CA GLY A 241 -1.90 -37.91 0.22
C GLY A 241 -2.44 -38.15 -1.18
N LEU A 242 -2.64 -39.42 -1.54
CA LEU A 242 -3.18 -39.82 -2.83
C LEU A 242 -4.61 -40.38 -2.64
N PRO A 243 -5.63 -39.75 -3.23
CA PRO A 243 -6.99 -40.28 -3.29
C PRO A 243 -7.15 -41.32 -4.41
N PRO A 244 -8.26 -42.07 -4.40
CA PRO A 244 -8.82 -42.72 -5.58
C PRO A 244 -8.87 -41.79 -6.81
N ILE A 245 -8.69 -42.34 -8.02
CA ILE A 245 -8.65 -41.53 -9.25
C ILE A 245 -9.92 -40.73 -9.49
N GLU A 246 -11.10 -41.32 -9.26
CA GLU A 246 -12.38 -40.62 -9.39
C GLU A 246 -12.50 -39.47 -8.35
N GLU A 247 -12.01 -39.68 -7.13
CA GLU A 247 -12.00 -38.64 -6.12
C GLU A 247 -11.03 -37.51 -6.47
N GLN A 248 -9.88 -37.81 -7.08
CA GLN A 248 -8.97 -36.77 -7.58
C GLN A 248 -9.67 -35.82 -8.56
N HIS A 249 -10.49 -36.35 -9.49
CA HIS A 249 -11.27 -35.54 -10.41
C HIS A 249 -12.34 -34.70 -9.69
N ARG A 250 -13.08 -35.29 -8.74
CA ARG A 250 -14.07 -34.56 -7.94
C ARG A 250 -13.43 -33.45 -7.10
N ILE A 251 -12.25 -33.68 -6.51
CA ILE A 251 -11.50 -32.67 -5.75
C ILE A 251 -11.11 -31.50 -6.65
N VAL A 252 -10.51 -31.78 -7.82
CA VAL A 252 -10.10 -30.75 -8.78
C VAL A 252 -11.30 -29.92 -9.22
N GLN A 253 -12.40 -30.58 -9.58
CA GLN A 253 -13.64 -29.89 -9.96
C GLN A 253 -14.13 -28.96 -8.84
N LYS A 254 -14.16 -29.44 -7.59
CA LYS A 254 -14.65 -28.65 -6.46
C LYS A 254 -13.73 -27.49 -6.11
N VAL A 255 -12.41 -27.68 -6.19
CA VAL A 255 -11.45 -26.59 -5.99
C VAL A 255 -11.61 -25.52 -7.07
N ASN A 256 -11.75 -25.91 -8.35
CA ASN A 256 -11.96 -24.94 -9.42
C ASN A 256 -13.25 -24.12 -9.22
N GLU A 257 -14.35 -24.78 -8.81
CA GLU A 257 -15.61 -24.11 -8.45
C GLU A 257 -15.43 -23.07 -7.34
N LEU A 258 -14.76 -23.46 -6.25
CA LEU A 258 -14.52 -22.60 -5.09
C LEU A 258 -13.51 -21.48 -5.38
N MET A 259 -12.48 -21.74 -6.18
CA MET A 259 -11.52 -20.71 -6.61
C MET A 259 -12.19 -19.65 -7.48
N ALA A 260 -13.08 -20.05 -8.39
CA ALA A 260 -13.88 -19.11 -9.17
C ALA A 260 -14.84 -18.29 -8.30
N LEU A 261 -15.36 -18.86 -7.21
CA LEU A 261 -16.13 -18.11 -6.21
C LEU A 261 -15.25 -17.11 -5.46
N CYS A 262 -14.03 -17.50 -5.07
CA CYS A 262 -13.06 -16.59 -4.46
C CYS A 262 -12.70 -15.43 -5.40
N ASP A 263 -12.51 -15.70 -6.70
CA ASP A 263 -12.24 -14.66 -7.71
C ASP A 263 -13.38 -13.64 -7.78
N ARG A 264 -14.63 -14.12 -7.77
CA ARG A 264 -15.82 -13.25 -7.73
C ARG A 264 -15.92 -12.44 -6.45
N LEU A 265 -15.67 -13.05 -5.29
CA LEU A 265 -15.67 -12.37 -3.99
C LEU A 265 -14.61 -11.27 -3.94
N GLU A 266 -13.41 -11.55 -4.44
CA GLU A 266 -12.30 -10.60 -4.55
C GLU A 266 -12.68 -9.40 -5.43
N GLN A 267 -13.24 -9.65 -6.62
CA GLN A 267 -13.73 -8.58 -7.49
C GLN A 267 -14.84 -7.75 -6.83
N GLN A 268 -15.87 -8.40 -6.27
CA GLN A 268 -16.99 -7.70 -5.62
C GLN A 268 -16.54 -6.84 -4.44
N THR A 269 -15.59 -7.33 -3.63
CA THR A 269 -15.04 -6.58 -2.51
C THR A 269 -14.25 -5.36 -2.99
N SER A 270 -13.49 -5.51 -4.08
CA SER A 270 -12.77 -4.40 -4.71
C SER A 270 -13.73 -3.33 -5.22
N ASP A 271 -14.75 -3.73 -5.98
CA ASP A 271 -15.77 -2.82 -6.54
C ASP A 271 -16.53 -2.10 -5.42
N GLN A 272 -16.87 -2.82 -4.33
CA GLN A 272 -17.52 -2.24 -3.16
C GLN A 272 -16.66 -1.16 -2.49
N LEU A 273 -15.35 -1.39 -2.35
CA LEU A 273 -14.43 -0.41 -1.75
C LEU A 273 -14.31 0.85 -2.61
N GLU A 274 -14.22 0.71 -3.94
CA GLU A 274 -14.16 1.83 -4.87
C GLU A 274 -15.46 2.65 -4.89
N ALA A 275 -16.61 1.97 -4.90
CA ALA A 275 -17.91 2.61 -4.82
C ALA A 275 -18.10 3.35 -3.48
N HIS A 276 -17.64 2.74 -2.39
CA HIS A 276 -17.66 3.35 -1.06
C HIS A 276 -16.78 4.61 -0.99
N GLU A 277 -15.57 4.56 -1.54
CA GLU A 277 -14.68 5.74 -1.64
C GLU A 277 -15.36 6.88 -2.41
N THR A 278 -15.92 6.57 -3.58
CA THR A 278 -16.62 7.56 -4.42
C THR A 278 -17.83 8.17 -3.70
N LEU A 279 -18.60 7.35 -2.98
CA LEU A 279 -19.74 7.82 -2.20
C LEU A 279 -19.30 8.79 -1.09
N VAL A 280 -18.27 8.43 -0.31
CA VAL A 280 -17.73 9.28 0.76
C VAL A 280 -17.22 10.60 0.20
N ASP A 281 -16.44 10.56 -0.88
CA ASP A 281 -15.91 11.76 -1.53
C ASP A 281 -17.04 12.68 -2.03
N THR A 282 -18.09 12.11 -2.62
CA THR A 282 -19.24 12.87 -3.13
C THR A 282 -20.03 13.52 -2.00
N LEU A 283 -20.32 12.77 -0.93
CA LEU A 283 -21.10 13.28 0.21
C LEU A 283 -20.35 14.35 1.00
N LEU A 284 -19.04 14.16 1.21
CA LEU A 284 -18.20 15.19 1.83
C LEU A 284 -18.03 16.41 0.92
N GLY A 285 -17.91 16.21 -0.39
CA GLY A 285 -17.86 17.29 -1.37
C GLY A 285 -19.11 18.16 -1.35
N THR A 286 -20.30 17.54 -1.41
CA THR A 286 -21.60 18.24 -1.31
C THR A 286 -21.76 19.01 0.00
N LEU A 287 -21.26 18.47 1.12
CA LEU A 287 -21.22 19.21 2.39
C LEU A 287 -20.37 20.49 2.28
N THR A 288 -19.18 20.41 1.68
CA THR A 288 -18.33 21.61 1.51
C THR A 288 -18.89 22.62 0.50
N GLN A 289 -19.65 22.15 -0.49
CA GLN A 289 -20.23 22.98 -1.55
C GLN A 289 -21.61 23.57 -1.21
N SER A 290 -22.15 23.30 -0.02
CA SER A 290 -23.48 23.81 0.38
C SER A 290 -23.54 25.34 0.27
N GLU A 291 -24.62 25.89 -0.26
CA GLU A 291 -24.73 27.33 -0.53
C GLU A 291 -25.12 28.13 0.73
N ASN A 292 -25.86 27.50 1.64
CA ASN A 292 -26.41 28.15 2.83
C ASN A 292 -26.44 27.21 4.06
N ALA A 293 -26.75 27.77 5.23
CA ALA A 293 -26.76 27.05 6.50
C ALA A 293 -27.79 25.91 6.56
N THR A 294 -28.95 26.07 5.90
CA THR A 294 -29.99 25.04 5.86
C THR A 294 -29.51 23.83 5.05
N GLU A 295 -28.97 24.07 3.86
CA GLU A 295 -28.43 23.01 3.01
C GLU A 295 -27.26 22.27 3.68
N LEU A 296 -26.38 23.02 4.36
CA LEU A 296 -25.29 22.45 5.15
C LEU A 296 -25.83 21.54 6.26
N ALA A 297 -26.85 21.98 7.00
CA ALA A 297 -27.48 21.20 8.05
C ALA A 297 -28.14 19.93 7.51
N ASP A 298 -28.82 20.00 6.36
CA ASP A 298 -29.46 18.86 5.71
C ASP A 298 -28.43 17.84 5.17
N ASN A 299 -27.33 18.32 4.57
CA ASN A 299 -26.23 17.48 4.11
C ASN A 299 -25.51 16.82 5.30
N TRP A 300 -25.30 17.56 6.39
CA TRP A 300 -24.74 17.02 7.62
C TRP A 300 -25.64 15.97 8.27
N ALA A 301 -26.95 16.22 8.35
CA ALA A 301 -27.92 15.27 8.90
C ALA A 301 -27.89 13.93 8.13
N ARG A 302 -27.77 14.00 6.80
CA ARG A 302 -27.61 12.81 5.94
C ARG A 302 -26.33 12.04 6.26
N LEU A 303 -25.19 12.72 6.39
CA LEU A 303 -23.92 12.10 6.78
C LEU A 303 -23.98 11.48 8.17
N ALA A 304 -24.54 12.21 9.14
CA ALA A 304 -24.65 11.76 10.52
C ALA A 304 -25.53 10.52 10.66
N ALA A 305 -26.64 10.44 9.92
CA ALA A 305 -27.52 9.27 9.89
C ALA A 305 -26.83 8.00 9.34
N HIS A 306 -25.75 8.16 8.58
CA HIS A 306 -25.02 7.06 7.93
C HIS A 306 -23.55 6.97 8.36
N PHE A 307 -23.18 7.62 9.47
CA PHE A 307 -21.79 7.77 9.89
C PHE A 307 -21.07 6.41 10.03
N ASP A 308 -21.73 5.44 10.66
CA ASP A 308 -21.20 4.09 10.91
C ASP A 308 -20.96 3.28 9.64
N THR A 309 -21.57 3.68 8.51
CA THR A 309 -21.40 3.03 7.21
C THR A 309 -20.41 3.75 6.32
N LEU A 310 -20.30 5.07 6.46
CA LEU A 310 -19.46 5.94 5.63
C LEU A 310 -18.01 5.98 6.13
N PHE A 311 -17.79 5.92 7.44
CA PHE A 311 -16.48 6.13 8.05
C PHE A 311 -15.88 4.83 8.59
N THR A 312 -15.80 3.82 7.71
CA THR A 312 -15.37 2.46 8.06
C THR A 312 -13.96 2.11 7.57
N THR A 313 -13.35 3.00 6.77
CA THR A 313 -12.02 2.80 6.19
C THR A 313 -11.07 3.92 6.62
N GLU A 314 -9.78 3.62 6.69
CA GLU A 314 -8.76 4.62 7.01
C GLU A 314 -8.83 5.86 6.11
N GLN A 315 -9.03 5.63 4.81
CA GLN A 315 -9.15 6.67 3.81
C GLN A 315 -10.38 7.56 4.03
N SER A 316 -11.54 6.97 4.36
CA SER A 316 -12.74 7.75 4.68
C SER A 316 -12.52 8.65 5.90
N ILE A 317 -11.74 8.22 6.90
CA ILE A 317 -11.39 9.06 8.06
C ILE A 317 -10.45 10.21 7.63
N ASP A 318 -9.46 9.94 6.79
CA ASP A 318 -8.56 10.97 6.31
C ASP A 318 -9.29 12.02 5.46
N LYS A 319 -10.29 11.60 4.67
CA LYS A 319 -11.19 12.52 3.95
C LYS A 319 -12.05 13.34 4.90
N LEU A 320 -12.64 12.72 5.92
CA LEU A 320 -13.39 13.43 6.96
C LEU A 320 -12.54 14.51 7.65
N LYS A 321 -11.28 14.20 7.97
CA LYS A 321 -10.35 15.19 8.53
C LYS A 321 -10.14 16.38 7.60
N GLN A 322 -9.89 16.14 6.31
CA GLN A 322 -9.75 17.23 5.34
C GLN A 322 -11.02 18.07 5.23
N THR A 323 -12.19 17.43 5.25
CA THR A 323 -13.49 18.14 5.26
C THR A 323 -13.67 18.98 6.53
N ILE A 324 -13.29 18.47 7.71
CA ILE A 324 -13.33 19.24 8.97
C ILE A 324 -12.44 20.49 8.86
N LEU A 325 -11.22 20.35 8.34
CA LEU A 325 -10.31 21.49 8.12
C LEU A 325 -10.93 22.50 7.15
N GLN A 326 -11.54 22.02 6.07
CA GLN A 326 -12.19 22.87 5.09
C GLN A 326 -13.37 23.65 5.70
N LEU A 327 -14.26 22.98 6.44
CA LEU A 327 -15.39 23.62 7.12
C LEU A 327 -14.92 24.63 8.19
N ALA A 328 -13.80 24.33 8.86
CA ALA A 328 -13.20 25.22 9.85
C ALA A 328 -12.82 26.57 9.23
N VAL A 329 -12.11 26.55 8.09
CA VAL A 329 -11.64 27.77 7.42
C VAL A 329 -12.73 28.46 6.60
N MET A 330 -13.86 27.80 6.36
CA MET A 330 -15.06 28.38 5.74
C MET A 330 -16.00 29.05 6.76
N GLY A 331 -15.73 28.92 8.06
CA GLY A 331 -16.60 29.42 9.13
C GLY A 331 -17.90 28.64 9.28
N ARG A 332 -17.86 27.35 8.92
CA ARG A 332 -19.01 26.44 8.92
C ARG A 332 -18.88 25.31 9.95
N LEU A 333 -17.85 25.34 10.79
CA LEU A 333 -17.58 24.30 11.80
C LEU A 333 -18.11 24.65 13.19
N VAL A 334 -18.08 25.93 13.56
CA VAL A 334 -18.52 26.43 14.87
C VAL A 334 -19.71 27.37 14.69
N GLU A 335 -20.56 27.45 15.71
CA GLU A 335 -21.68 28.39 15.71
C GLU A 335 -21.17 29.84 15.70
N GLN A 336 -21.87 30.69 14.94
CA GLN A 336 -21.59 32.12 14.84
C GLN A 336 -22.18 32.83 16.07
N ASP A 337 -21.36 33.60 16.78
CA ASP A 337 -21.78 34.37 17.95
C ASP A 337 -22.08 35.82 17.55
N ALA A 338 -23.30 36.28 17.79
CA ALA A 338 -23.71 37.65 17.49
C ALA A 338 -23.01 38.70 18.38
N GLY A 339 -22.43 38.28 19.50
CA GLY A 339 -21.60 39.12 20.38
C GLY A 339 -20.16 39.30 19.90
N ASP A 340 -19.72 38.54 18.90
CA ASP A 340 -18.37 38.68 18.36
C ASP A 340 -18.15 40.02 17.65
N GLU A 341 -16.93 40.52 17.76
CA GLU A 341 -16.50 41.67 16.97
C GLU A 341 -16.45 41.32 15.47
N LEU A 342 -16.93 42.22 14.62
CA LEU A 342 -16.81 42.09 13.17
C LEU A 342 -15.33 42.00 12.76
N ALA A 343 -14.98 41.01 11.93
CA ALA A 343 -13.60 40.81 11.49
C ALA A 343 -13.03 42.00 10.67
N THR A 344 -13.90 42.85 10.12
CA THR A 344 -13.51 44.13 9.49
C THR A 344 -12.82 45.08 10.47
N ASN A 345 -13.22 45.09 11.75
CA ASN A 345 -12.55 45.86 12.79
C ASN A 345 -11.16 45.30 13.07
N LEU A 346 -11.03 43.97 13.21
CA LEU A 346 -9.73 43.31 13.39
C LEU A 346 -8.78 43.65 12.22
N LEU A 347 -9.26 43.56 10.97
CA LEU A 347 -8.47 43.93 9.79
C LEU A 347 -8.03 45.40 9.82
N THR A 348 -8.91 46.30 10.28
CA THR A 348 -8.61 47.73 10.46
C THR A 348 -7.59 47.98 11.57
N GLN A 349 -7.67 47.23 12.67
CA GLN A 349 -6.68 47.27 13.76
C GLN A 349 -5.30 46.82 13.26
N ILE A 350 -5.24 45.72 12.50
CA ILE A 350 -4.00 45.23 11.87
C ILE A 350 -3.43 46.29 10.94
N HIS A 351 -4.24 46.87 10.07
CA HIS A 351 -3.80 47.93 9.15
C HIS A 351 -3.25 49.15 9.89
N THR A 352 -3.95 49.61 10.93
CA THR A 352 -3.51 50.73 11.79
C THR A 352 -2.17 50.42 12.45
N ARG A 353 -2.00 49.20 12.98
CA ARG A 353 -0.74 48.77 13.58
C ARG A 353 0.39 48.73 12.56
N LYS A 354 0.14 48.21 11.35
CA LYS A 354 1.13 48.19 10.26
C LYS A 354 1.55 49.60 9.84
N MET A 355 0.62 50.55 9.79
CA MET A 355 0.94 51.95 9.53
C MET A 355 1.85 52.54 10.62
N ALA A 356 1.61 52.24 11.89
CA ALA A 356 2.48 52.65 13.00
C ALA A 356 3.89 52.00 12.89
N LEU A 357 3.97 50.69 12.64
CA LEU A 357 5.22 49.96 12.43
C LEU A 357 6.03 50.51 11.24
N ALA A 358 5.36 50.95 10.18
CA ALA A 358 6.00 51.60 9.04
C ALA A 358 6.54 52.99 9.40
N GLY A 359 5.84 53.76 10.26
CA GLY A 359 6.34 55.01 10.83
C GLY A 359 7.59 54.82 11.68
N GLU A 360 7.67 53.70 12.42
CA GLU A 360 8.85 53.25 13.17
C GLU A 360 9.97 52.69 12.28
N LYS A 361 9.79 52.64 10.94
CA LYS A 361 10.71 52.02 9.96
C LYS A 361 11.00 50.53 10.19
N ARG A 362 10.11 49.82 10.89
CA ARG A 362 10.26 48.38 11.15
C ARG A 362 9.77 47.53 9.99
N ILE A 363 8.77 48.01 9.26
CA ILE A 363 8.25 47.37 8.05
C ILE A 363 8.10 48.39 6.91
N LYS A 364 7.89 47.89 5.69
CA LYS A 364 7.52 48.75 4.56
C LYS A 364 6.11 49.29 4.75
N ARG A 365 5.88 50.53 4.29
CA ARG A 365 4.56 51.16 4.34
C ARG A 365 3.52 50.26 3.66
N PRO A 366 2.45 49.85 4.37
CA PRO A 366 1.43 48.99 3.79
C PRO A 366 0.65 49.75 2.71
N ARG A 367 0.13 49.00 1.74
CA ARG A 367 -0.82 49.52 0.75
C ARG A 367 -2.21 49.66 1.39
N PRO A 368 -3.13 50.45 0.80
CA PRO A 368 -4.54 50.38 1.17
C PRO A 368 -5.04 48.93 1.14
N LEU A 369 -5.98 48.60 2.04
CA LEU A 369 -6.57 47.26 2.13
C LEU A 369 -7.10 46.80 0.77
N THR A 370 -6.79 45.56 0.41
CA THR A 370 -7.20 45.01 -0.89
C THR A 370 -8.70 44.71 -0.85
N GLN A 371 -9.46 45.28 -1.77
CA GLN A 371 -10.83 44.84 -2.01
C GLN A 371 -10.78 43.61 -2.91
N LEU A 372 -11.23 42.47 -2.38
CA LEU A 372 -11.39 41.25 -3.15
C LEU A 372 -12.79 41.22 -3.76
N ASP A 373 -12.86 40.86 -5.04
CA ASP A 373 -14.13 40.64 -5.73
C ASP A 373 -14.67 39.23 -5.49
N GLU A 374 -15.95 39.01 -5.82
CA GLU A 374 -16.60 37.70 -5.62
C GLU A 374 -15.98 36.57 -6.46
N THR A 375 -15.26 36.89 -7.54
CA THR A 375 -14.59 35.90 -8.39
C THR A 375 -13.25 35.42 -7.82
N GLN A 376 -12.72 36.14 -6.82
CA GLN A 376 -11.45 35.86 -6.17
C GLN A 376 -11.59 34.94 -4.95
N HIS A 377 -12.80 34.55 -4.58
CA HIS A 377 -13.04 33.62 -3.47
C HIS A 377 -14.05 32.54 -3.83
N SER A 378 -13.87 31.35 -3.26
CA SER A 378 -14.59 30.13 -3.69
C SER A 378 -15.95 29.92 -3.01
N TYR A 379 -16.31 30.73 -2.00
CA TYR A 379 -17.54 30.57 -1.23
C TYR A 379 -17.94 31.87 -0.51
N PRO A 380 -19.23 32.04 -0.16
CA PRO A 380 -19.66 33.16 0.68
C PRO A 380 -19.16 32.96 2.12
N ALA A 381 -18.47 33.97 2.66
CA ALA A 381 -18.04 33.97 4.06
C ALA A 381 -19.21 34.28 5.01
N PRO A 382 -19.16 33.84 6.27
CA PRO A 382 -20.12 34.25 7.30
C PRO A 382 -20.20 35.78 7.45
N ALA A 383 -21.34 36.29 7.92
CA ALA A 383 -21.62 37.73 7.96
C ALA A 383 -20.64 38.54 8.82
N ASN A 384 -20.06 37.92 9.86
CA ASN A 384 -19.07 38.50 10.77
C ASN A 384 -17.62 38.33 10.29
N TRP A 385 -17.38 37.62 9.19
CA TRP A 385 -16.06 37.41 8.60
C TRP A 385 -15.78 38.44 7.51
N VAL A 386 -14.50 38.58 7.15
CA VAL A 386 -14.08 39.43 6.03
C VAL A 386 -13.09 38.68 5.14
N TRP A 387 -13.29 38.76 3.83
CA TRP A 387 -12.29 38.35 2.86
C TRP A 387 -11.18 39.40 2.77
N ALA A 388 -9.94 38.98 2.92
CA ALA A 388 -8.76 39.83 2.81
C ALA A 388 -7.66 39.14 2.03
N SER A 389 -6.74 39.91 1.45
CA SER A 389 -5.51 39.31 0.92
C SER A 389 -4.62 38.86 2.07
N PHE A 390 -3.80 37.83 1.87
CA PHE A 390 -2.86 37.38 2.89
C PHE A 390 -1.86 38.48 3.28
N GLU A 391 -1.52 39.38 2.34
CA GLU A 391 -0.71 40.57 2.64
C GLU A 391 -1.39 41.50 3.64
N ASP A 392 -2.72 41.59 3.67
CA ASP A 392 -3.44 42.47 4.58
C ASP A 392 -3.40 41.94 6.02
N ILE A 393 -3.44 40.62 6.21
CA ILE A 393 -3.42 39.97 7.54
C ILE A 393 -2.00 39.73 8.09
N ALA A 394 -1.00 39.60 7.23
CA ALA A 394 0.40 39.41 7.64
C ALA A 394 1.08 40.77 7.91
N ASP A 395 1.75 40.90 9.04
CA ASP A 395 2.59 42.08 9.34
C ASP A 395 3.84 42.08 8.45
N GLU A 396 4.43 40.91 8.24
CA GLU A 396 5.63 40.74 7.45
C GLU A 396 5.66 39.35 6.78
N ILE A 397 6.11 39.33 5.53
CA ILE A 397 6.41 38.10 4.77
C ILE A 397 7.83 38.26 4.25
N SER A 398 8.75 37.45 4.77
CA SER A 398 10.18 37.53 4.48
C SER A 398 10.70 36.15 4.09
N THR A 399 11.73 36.10 3.24
CA THR A 399 12.43 34.84 2.92
C THR A 399 13.68 34.68 3.77
N GLY A 400 14.04 33.43 4.04
CA GLY A 400 15.35 33.11 4.59
C GLY A 400 16.50 33.56 3.67
N PRO A 401 17.75 33.46 4.16
CA PRO A 401 18.92 33.93 3.45
C PRO A 401 19.09 33.18 2.13
N PHE A 402 19.54 33.86 1.08
CA PHE A 402 19.91 33.22 -0.17
C PHE A 402 21.16 32.35 0.01
N GLY A 403 21.32 31.31 -0.79
CA GLY A 403 22.50 30.41 -0.75
C GLY A 403 23.83 31.10 -1.07
N SER A 404 23.82 32.35 -1.51
CA SER A 404 25.01 33.20 -1.62
C SER A 404 25.49 33.77 -0.27
N MET A 405 24.65 33.71 0.78
CA MET A 405 24.97 34.17 2.13
C MET A 405 25.35 33.02 3.08
N ILE A 406 25.05 31.78 2.68
CA ILE A 406 25.37 30.56 3.43
C ILE A 406 25.88 29.49 2.46
N HIS A 407 27.17 29.22 2.51
CA HIS A 407 27.83 28.22 1.69
C HIS A 407 27.92 26.87 2.41
N LYS A 408 28.23 25.81 1.65
CA LYS A 408 28.37 24.46 2.21
C LYS A 408 29.37 24.35 3.38
N HIS A 409 30.41 25.19 3.37
CA HIS A 409 31.43 25.22 4.43
C HIS A 409 31.02 25.99 5.68
N ASP A 410 29.95 26.79 5.62
CA ASP A 410 29.43 27.53 6.78
C ASP A 410 28.61 26.63 7.72
N TYR A 411 28.15 25.49 7.21
CA TYR A 411 27.41 24.51 8.00
C TYR A 411 28.36 23.80 8.97
N VAL A 412 28.00 23.86 10.24
CA VAL A 412 28.67 23.17 11.33
C VAL A 412 27.68 22.26 12.03
N GLU A 413 28.21 21.35 12.85
CA GLU A 413 27.40 20.52 13.72
C GLU A 413 27.22 21.21 15.08
N ASN A 414 26.02 21.17 15.65
CA ASN A 414 25.69 21.70 16.98
C ASN A 414 25.89 23.23 17.16
N GLY A 415 25.73 24.02 16.10
CA GLY A 415 25.67 25.47 16.13
C GLY A 415 24.24 26.02 16.28
N THR A 416 23.98 27.23 15.79
CA THR A 416 22.63 27.81 15.69
C THR A 416 21.86 27.16 14.53
N PRO A 417 20.73 26.48 14.76
CA PRO A 417 20.03 25.73 13.72
C PRO A 417 19.36 26.61 12.64
N LEU A 418 19.22 26.05 11.44
CA LEU A 418 18.44 26.61 10.34
C LEU A 418 17.19 25.78 10.06
N VAL A 419 16.06 26.45 9.87
CA VAL A 419 14.76 25.79 9.63
C VAL A 419 14.44 25.73 8.13
N ASN A 420 14.71 24.58 7.51
CA ASN A 420 14.35 24.29 6.12
C ASN A 420 13.02 23.52 6.02
N PRO A 421 12.40 23.41 4.83
CA PRO A 421 11.12 22.71 4.63
C PRO A 421 11.08 21.26 5.15
N SER A 422 12.22 20.56 5.16
CA SER A 422 12.34 19.20 5.69
C SER A 422 12.17 19.12 7.22
N HIS A 423 12.39 20.23 7.92
CA HIS A 423 12.33 20.31 9.38
C HIS A 423 10.91 20.60 9.89
N MET A 424 10.00 21.03 9.01
CA MET A 424 8.61 21.30 9.35
C MET A 424 7.82 19.98 9.34
N VAL A 425 7.37 19.54 10.52
CA VAL A 425 6.65 18.27 10.69
C VAL A 425 5.43 18.50 11.57
N SER A 426 4.24 18.26 11.04
CA SER A 426 2.96 18.34 11.77
C SER A 426 2.76 19.67 12.52
N GLY A 427 3.14 20.80 11.91
CA GLY A 427 3.03 22.13 12.52
C GLY A 427 4.13 22.49 13.52
N GLY A 428 5.04 21.55 13.83
CA GLY A 428 6.21 21.77 14.68
C GLY A 428 7.53 21.78 13.90
N ILE A 429 8.60 22.17 14.58
CA ILE A 429 9.96 22.21 14.03
C ILE A 429 10.77 21.08 14.64
N LYS A 430 11.25 20.16 13.79
CA LYS A 430 12.21 19.12 14.16
C LYS A 430 13.62 19.65 13.96
N GLU A 431 14.40 19.64 15.03
CA GLU A 431 15.81 20.03 15.00
C GLU A 431 16.65 19.07 14.15
N ASP A 432 17.57 19.64 13.40
CA ASP A 432 18.64 18.93 12.70
C ASP A 432 19.96 19.62 13.03
N SER A 433 20.76 19.00 13.90
CA SER A 433 22.04 19.54 14.38
C SER A 433 23.09 19.64 13.27
N SER A 434 22.92 18.91 12.16
CA SER A 434 23.82 18.97 11.01
C SER A 434 23.55 20.19 10.10
N VAL A 435 22.38 20.82 10.26
CA VAL A 435 21.97 21.99 9.50
C VAL A 435 21.98 23.21 10.42
N SER A 436 23.18 23.55 10.89
CA SER A 436 23.41 24.68 11.80
C SER A 436 24.60 25.52 11.35
N VAL A 437 24.71 26.77 11.83
CA VAL A 437 25.88 27.65 11.58
C VAL A 437 26.52 28.07 12.90
N THR A 438 27.76 28.55 12.85
CA THR A 438 28.42 29.06 14.05
C THR A 438 27.66 30.25 14.66
N PRO A 439 27.74 30.50 15.98
CA PRO A 439 27.11 31.67 16.60
C PRO A 439 27.53 33.01 15.96
N ALA A 440 28.79 33.12 15.53
CA ALA A 440 29.28 34.31 14.82
C ALA A 440 28.56 34.51 13.47
N LYS A 441 28.37 33.44 12.69
CA LYS A 441 27.63 33.49 11.43
C LYS A 441 26.13 33.75 11.66
N ALA A 442 25.57 33.22 12.74
CA ALA A 442 24.19 33.52 13.13
C ALA A 442 23.99 34.99 13.53
N GLU A 443 24.99 35.64 14.10
CA GLU A 443 24.95 37.07 14.40
C GLU A 443 25.06 37.94 13.14
N GLU A 444 25.92 37.55 12.19
CA GLU A 444 25.96 38.15 10.84
C GLU A 444 24.60 38.08 10.15
N LEU A 445 23.87 36.98 10.35
CA LEU A 445 22.55 36.71 9.79
C LEU A 445 21.39 37.08 10.74
N SER A 446 21.62 37.99 11.70
CA SER A 446 20.65 38.36 12.73
C SER A 446 19.28 38.80 12.19
N SER A 447 19.21 39.36 10.99
CA SER A 447 17.96 39.74 10.32
C SER A 447 17.06 38.54 9.94
N TYR A 448 17.62 37.34 9.88
CA TYR A 448 16.91 36.08 9.58
C TYR A 448 16.57 35.27 10.82
N LYS A 449 16.86 35.79 12.02
CA LYS A 449 16.49 35.14 13.28
C LYS A 449 14.97 35.05 13.41
N LEU A 450 14.53 33.88 13.84
CA LEU A 450 13.16 33.54 14.15
C LEU A 450 12.83 34.02 15.55
N ALA A 451 11.63 34.55 15.73
CA ALA A 451 11.09 34.92 17.03
C ALA A 451 9.92 34.02 17.40
N LYS A 452 9.67 33.85 18.71
CA LYS A 452 8.48 33.16 19.22
C LYS A 452 7.22 33.72 18.56
N GLY A 453 6.39 32.83 18.03
CA GLY A 453 5.13 33.18 17.37
C GLY A 453 5.24 33.53 15.90
N ASP A 454 6.46 33.52 15.33
CA ASP A 454 6.66 33.48 13.88
C ASP A 454 6.15 32.13 13.33
N ILE A 455 5.71 32.12 12.07
CA ILE A 455 5.42 30.90 11.32
C ILE A 455 6.48 30.74 10.24
N VAL A 456 7.14 29.58 10.21
CA VAL A 456 8.04 29.20 9.11
C VAL A 456 7.25 28.37 8.11
N MET A 457 7.32 28.71 6.83
CA MET A 457 6.59 28.02 5.76
C MET A 457 7.54 27.60 4.64
N ALA A 458 7.29 26.43 4.04
CA ALA A 458 8.04 25.96 2.90
C ALA A 458 7.85 26.88 1.69
N ARG A 459 8.96 27.39 1.16
CA ARG A 459 8.99 28.12 -0.11
C ARG A 459 9.24 27.18 -1.29
N ARG A 460 10.03 26.12 -1.07
CA ARG A 460 10.44 25.13 -2.07
C ARG A 460 10.08 23.73 -1.61
N GLY A 461 9.75 22.85 -2.55
CA GLY A 461 9.39 21.46 -2.24
C GLY A 461 7.89 21.30 -2.00
N GLU A 462 7.51 20.54 -0.97
CA GLU A 462 6.10 20.27 -0.67
C GLU A 462 5.38 21.53 -0.20
N VAL A 463 4.37 21.94 -0.98
CA VAL A 463 3.59 23.16 -0.78
C VAL A 463 2.66 23.01 0.43
N GLY A 464 2.54 24.07 1.24
CA GLY A 464 1.65 24.10 2.41
C GLY A 464 2.28 23.65 3.73
N ARG A 465 3.49 23.06 3.71
CA ARG A 465 4.23 22.77 4.95
C ARG A 465 4.53 24.07 5.71
N CYS A 466 4.14 24.11 6.97
CA CYS A 466 4.45 25.22 7.87
C CYS A 466 4.57 24.75 9.32
N ALA A 467 5.21 25.56 10.15
CA ALA A 467 5.39 25.30 11.57
C ALA A 467 5.45 26.58 12.40
N ILE A 468 5.02 26.50 13.65
CA ILE A 468 5.08 27.61 14.61
C ILE A 468 6.43 27.60 15.33
N VAL A 469 7.06 28.76 15.45
CA VAL A 469 8.27 28.97 16.25
C VAL A 469 7.87 29.14 17.71
N THR A 470 8.40 28.29 18.60
CA THR A 470 8.17 28.37 20.05
C THR A 470 9.34 29.04 20.76
N ASP A 471 9.32 29.10 22.09
CA ASP A 471 10.46 29.60 22.87
C ASP A 471 11.73 28.78 22.62
N ARG A 472 11.60 27.48 22.29
CA ARG A 472 12.74 26.60 21.99
C ARG A 472 13.50 27.03 20.74
N GLU A 473 12.77 27.39 19.68
CA GLU A 473 13.37 27.76 18.39
C GLU A 473 13.63 29.27 18.26
N SER A 474 13.31 30.05 19.31
CA SER A 474 13.56 31.48 19.32
C SER A 474 15.07 31.76 19.21
N GLY A 475 15.46 32.59 18.25
CA GLY A 475 16.86 32.89 17.93
C GLY A 475 17.50 31.94 16.91
N TRP A 476 16.80 30.88 16.47
CA TRP A 476 17.23 30.07 15.32
C TRP A 476 17.09 30.87 14.03
N LEU A 477 17.65 30.38 12.93
CA LEU A 477 17.60 31.06 11.65
C LEU A 477 16.54 30.46 10.71
N CYS A 478 15.89 31.32 9.94
CA CYS A 478 15.11 30.86 8.79
C CYS A 478 16.02 30.22 7.75
N GLY A 479 15.64 29.06 7.22
CA GLY A 479 16.39 28.37 6.18
C GLY A 479 16.21 28.97 4.79
N THR A 480 17.15 28.69 3.89
CA THR A 480 17.20 29.24 2.52
C THR A 480 15.98 28.88 1.66
N GLY A 481 15.33 27.76 1.97
CA GLY A 481 14.14 27.24 1.30
C GLY A 481 12.82 27.63 1.96
N SER A 482 12.82 28.60 2.87
CA SER A 482 11.68 28.90 3.75
C SER A 482 11.26 30.38 3.71
N PHE A 483 9.99 30.63 4.01
CA PHE A 483 9.44 31.93 4.40
C PHE A 483 9.35 32.04 5.92
N VAL A 484 9.45 33.27 6.42
CA VAL A 484 9.02 33.69 7.76
C VAL A 484 7.79 34.57 7.60
N LEU A 485 6.73 34.22 8.32
CA LEU A 485 5.46 34.93 8.33
C LEU A 485 5.21 35.46 9.75
N ARG A 486 4.98 36.77 9.85
CA ARG A 486 4.72 37.46 11.12
C ARG A 486 3.32 38.07 11.11
N PHE A 487 2.66 38.05 12.26
CA PHE A 487 1.27 38.44 12.39
C PHE A 487 1.03 39.27 13.64
N HIS A 488 -0.06 40.05 13.61
CA HIS A 488 -0.59 40.73 14.78
C HIS A 488 -0.93 39.72 15.89
N SER A 489 -0.83 40.09 17.17
CA SER A 489 -1.11 39.20 18.31
C SER A 489 -2.52 38.61 18.30
N ALA A 490 -3.47 39.35 17.73
CA ALA A 490 -4.87 38.96 17.59
C ALA A 490 -5.14 37.91 16.49
N ILE A 491 -4.12 37.54 15.69
CA ILE A 491 -4.20 36.43 14.73
C ILE A 491 -3.69 35.15 15.40
N ASN A 492 -4.55 34.15 15.52
CA ASN A 492 -4.16 32.86 16.09
C ASN A 492 -3.24 32.11 15.11
N ARG A 493 -2.02 31.79 15.55
CA ARG A 493 -1.02 31.11 14.70
C ARG A 493 -1.46 29.72 14.28
N ARG A 494 -2.19 29.01 15.15
CA ARG A 494 -2.72 27.68 14.85
C ARG A 494 -3.82 27.75 13.80
N PHE A 495 -4.66 28.80 13.81
CA PHE A 495 -5.62 29.04 12.73
C PHE A 495 -4.93 29.21 11.37
N ILE A 496 -3.81 29.93 11.33
CA ILE A 496 -2.99 30.04 10.10
C ILE A 496 -2.42 28.69 9.66
N LEU A 497 -1.99 27.83 10.59
CA LEU A 497 -1.57 26.46 10.26
C LEU A 497 -2.71 25.63 9.67
N LEU A 498 -3.94 25.75 10.21
CA LEU A 498 -5.12 25.07 9.67
C LEU A 498 -5.41 25.51 8.23
N LEU A 499 -5.33 26.81 7.94
CA LEU A 499 -5.45 27.36 6.58
C LEU A 499 -4.51 26.66 5.61
N PHE A 500 -3.20 26.61 5.91
CA PHE A 500 -2.22 25.96 5.04
C PHE A 500 -2.37 24.43 4.93
N SER A 501 -3.12 23.81 5.84
CA SER A 501 -3.39 22.37 5.83
C SER A 501 -4.58 21.99 4.95
N THR A 502 -5.42 22.95 4.55
CA THR A 502 -6.58 22.73 3.67
C THR A 502 -6.19 22.44 2.23
N ASP A 503 -7.02 21.66 1.52
CA ASP A 503 -6.81 21.37 0.10
C ASP A 503 -6.98 22.65 -0.75
N THR A 504 -7.97 23.52 -0.43
CA THR A 504 -8.17 24.79 -1.17
C THR A 504 -6.91 25.67 -1.18
N VAL A 505 -6.26 25.84 -0.03
CA VAL A 505 -5.03 26.64 0.05
C VAL A 505 -3.86 25.94 -0.64
N ARG A 506 -3.72 24.62 -0.48
CA ARG A 506 -2.66 23.85 -1.15
C ARG A 506 -2.82 23.87 -2.67
N ASP A 507 -4.04 23.79 -3.18
CA ASP A 507 -4.36 23.87 -4.60
C ASP A 507 -4.10 25.27 -5.16
N TYR A 508 -4.51 26.32 -4.44
CA TYR A 508 -4.19 27.70 -4.82
C TYR A 508 -2.68 27.90 -4.96
N LEU A 509 -1.92 27.49 -3.94
CA LEU A 509 -0.47 27.67 -3.92
C LEU A 509 0.22 26.83 -5.00
N THR A 510 -0.24 25.60 -5.23
CA THR A 510 0.33 24.69 -6.23
C THR A 510 0.02 25.18 -7.65
N GLY A 511 -1.23 25.54 -7.94
CA GLY A 511 -1.68 26.03 -9.25
C GLY A 511 -1.03 27.35 -9.67
N ASN A 512 -0.62 28.18 -8.70
CA ASN A 512 0.09 29.44 -8.96
C ASN A 512 1.61 29.33 -8.82
N SER A 513 2.15 28.18 -8.41
CA SER A 513 3.58 28.00 -8.19
C SER A 513 4.40 28.11 -9.49
N VAL A 514 5.68 28.46 -9.36
CA VAL A 514 6.60 28.61 -10.50
C VAL A 514 7.67 27.52 -10.47
N GLY A 515 8.00 26.95 -11.63
CA GLY A 515 9.06 25.96 -11.80
C GLY A 515 8.54 24.58 -12.24
N THR A 516 9.12 24.03 -13.31
CA THR A 516 8.67 22.78 -13.95
C THR A 516 9.16 21.51 -13.24
N THR A 517 10.28 21.57 -12.51
CA THR A 517 10.90 20.41 -11.84
C THR A 517 10.76 20.44 -10.32
N MET A 518 10.59 21.63 -9.72
CA MET A 518 10.37 21.80 -8.28
C MET A 518 9.51 23.03 -8.04
N THR A 519 8.38 22.83 -7.37
CA THR A 519 7.46 23.88 -6.90
C THR A 519 8.22 24.92 -6.08
N ASN A 520 8.16 26.18 -6.51
CA ASN A 520 8.76 27.31 -5.82
C ASN A 520 7.75 28.46 -5.72
N LEU A 521 7.46 28.85 -4.48
CA LEU A 521 6.57 29.96 -4.16
C LEU A 521 7.35 31.28 -4.13
N ASN A 522 6.73 32.33 -4.65
CA ASN A 522 7.23 33.70 -4.58
C ASN A 522 6.34 34.54 -3.65
N HIS A 523 6.85 35.68 -3.19
CA HIS A 523 6.11 36.58 -2.29
C HIS A 523 4.78 37.04 -2.90
N GLY A 524 4.72 37.26 -4.21
CA GLY A 524 3.52 37.76 -4.89
C GLY A 524 2.35 36.77 -4.84
N ILE A 525 2.63 35.47 -5.01
CA ILE A 525 1.62 34.40 -4.88
C ILE A 525 1.04 34.42 -3.46
N LEU A 526 1.91 34.39 -2.45
CA LEU A 526 1.46 34.33 -1.07
C LEU A 526 0.69 35.60 -0.69
N LYS A 527 1.21 36.79 -1.02
CA LYS A 527 0.57 38.08 -0.71
C LYS A 527 -0.85 38.21 -1.27
N LYS A 528 -1.09 37.69 -2.48
CA LYS A 528 -2.39 37.77 -3.17
C LYS A 528 -3.37 36.68 -2.76
N MET A 529 -2.94 35.70 -1.95
CA MET A 529 -3.80 34.60 -1.57
C MET A 529 -5.02 35.11 -0.79
N PRO A 530 -6.25 34.80 -1.23
CA PRO A 530 -7.45 35.21 -0.52
C PRO A 530 -7.60 34.40 0.78
N VAL A 531 -7.93 35.08 1.87
CA VAL A 531 -8.19 34.46 3.18
C VAL A 531 -9.46 35.04 3.79
N ALA A 532 -10.35 34.15 4.23
CA ALA A 532 -11.51 34.51 5.04
C ALA A 532 -11.05 34.62 6.50
N LEU A 533 -11.14 35.82 7.06
CA LEU A 533 -10.67 36.13 8.41
C LEU A 533 -11.87 36.18 9.38
N PRO A 534 -11.89 35.37 10.45
CA PRO A 534 -12.84 35.48 11.56
C PRO A 534 -12.40 36.52 12.61
N SER A 535 -13.29 36.80 13.56
CA SER A 535 -12.94 37.46 14.83
C SER A 535 -11.84 36.69 15.58
N THR A 536 -11.10 37.36 16.46
CA THR A 536 -10.05 36.69 17.25
C THR A 536 -10.62 35.58 18.13
N GLU A 537 -11.76 35.83 18.78
CA GLU A 537 -12.42 34.84 19.64
C GLU A 537 -12.87 33.61 18.84
N GLU A 538 -13.45 33.82 17.65
CA GLU A 538 -13.86 32.71 16.80
C GLU A 538 -12.66 31.91 16.30
N GLN A 539 -11.52 32.52 15.99
CA GLN A 539 -10.30 31.78 15.64
C GLN A 539 -9.90 30.79 16.74
N TYR A 540 -10.01 31.18 18.02
CA TYR A 540 -9.76 30.27 19.15
C TYR A 540 -10.80 29.15 19.23
N ARG A 541 -12.09 29.47 19.07
CA ARG A 541 -13.17 28.45 19.06
C ARG A 541 -12.98 27.45 17.93
N ILE A 542 -12.61 27.90 16.73
CA ILE A 542 -12.32 27.05 15.56
C ILE A 542 -11.16 26.09 15.88
N VAL A 543 -10.02 26.63 16.34
CA VAL A 543 -8.83 25.80 16.63
C VAL A 543 -9.16 24.75 17.70
N GLN A 544 -9.85 25.15 18.77
CA GLN A 544 -10.26 24.23 19.82
C GLN A 544 -11.16 23.12 19.27
N LYS A 545 -12.13 23.45 18.41
CA LYS A 545 -13.06 22.47 17.87
C LYS A 545 -12.39 21.51 16.89
N VAL A 546 -11.49 22.02 16.04
CA VAL A 546 -10.69 21.19 15.14
C VAL A 546 -9.83 20.21 15.93
N ASP A 547 -9.16 20.66 17.00
CA ASP A 547 -8.35 19.77 17.84
C ASP A 547 -9.17 18.63 18.45
N GLU A 548 -10.34 18.95 19.00
CA GLU A 548 -11.28 17.97 19.55
C GLU A 548 -11.67 16.92 18.51
N LEU A 549 -12.09 17.36 17.32
CA LEU A 549 -12.55 16.47 16.26
C LEU A 549 -11.40 15.65 15.64
N MET A 550 -10.22 16.24 15.47
CA MET A 550 -9.03 15.54 14.97
C MET A 550 -8.62 14.41 15.91
N ALA A 551 -8.66 14.66 17.23
CA ALA A 551 -8.39 13.63 18.22
C ALA A 551 -9.40 12.48 18.15
N LEU A 552 -10.69 12.76 17.95
CA LEU A 552 -11.72 11.73 17.75
C LEU A 552 -11.48 10.93 16.46
N CYS A 553 -11.14 11.61 15.35
CA CYS A 553 -10.80 10.95 14.10
C CYS A 553 -9.57 10.05 14.26
N ASP A 554 -8.54 10.48 14.98
CA ASP A 554 -7.35 9.67 15.27
C ASP A 554 -7.70 8.41 16.07
N GLN A 555 -8.52 8.54 17.11
CA GLN A 555 -8.99 7.39 17.89
C GLN A 555 -9.81 6.41 17.05
N LEU A 556 -10.69 6.93 16.19
CA LEU A 556 -11.49 6.10 15.28
C LEU A 556 -10.59 5.34 14.29
N LYS A 557 -9.63 6.04 13.68
CA LYS A 557 -8.62 5.47 12.78
C LYS A 557 -7.83 4.35 13.45
N GLU A 558 -7.38 4.56 14.68
CA GLU A 558 -6.65 3.55 15.46
C GLU A 558 -7.51 2.31 15.76
N ARG A 559 -8.77 2.50 16.16
CA ARG A 559 -9.71 1.39 16.41
C ARG A 559 -9.97 0.57 15.14
N LEU A 560 -10.16 1.22 13.99
CA LEU A 560 -10.33 0.55 12.70
C LEU A 560 -9.11 -0.28 12.33
N ASN A 561 -7.91 0.26 12.52
CA ASN A 561 -6.65 -0.44 12.24
C ASN A 561 -6.49 -1.68 13.12
N ARG A 562 -6.69 -1.54 14.44
CA ARG A 562 -6.65 -2.68 15.39
C ARG A 562 -7.67 -3.76 15.04
N ALA A 563 -8.89 -3.36 14.66
CA ALA A 563 -9.92 -4.31 14.22
C ALA A 563 -9.51 -5.05 12.95
N SER A 564 -8.89 -4.36 11.98
CA SER A 564 -8.39 -4.99 10.75
C SER A 564 -7.26 -5.97 11.01
N GLU A 565 -6.29 -5.61 11.86
CA GLU A 565 -5.20 -6.49 12.29
C GLU A 565 -5.75 -7.74 12.98
N THR A 566 -6.70 -7.58 13.89
CA THR A 566 -7.37 -8.69 14.59
C THR A 566 -8.07 -9.62 13.60
N ARG A 567 -8.79 -9.08 12.60
CA ARG A 567 -9.42 -9.89 11.53
C ARG A 567 -8.38 -10.68 10.74
N CYS A 568 -7.23 -10.08 10.41
CA CYS A 568 -6.19 -10.78 9.67
C CYS A 568 -5.56 -11.92 10.49
N GLN A 569 -5.33 -11.68 11.79
CA GLN A 569 -4.83 -12.71 12.70
C GLN A 569 -5.85 -13.84 12.88
N LEU A 570 -7.13 -13.52 13.02
CA LEU A 570 -8.21 -14.52 13.11
C LEU A 570 -8.32 -15.34 11.82
N ALA A 571 -8.27 -14.70 10.65
CA ALA A 571 -8.26 -15.41 9.37
C ALA A 571 -7.09 -16.40 9.28
N ALA A 572 -5.88 -15.99 9.69
CA ALA A 572 -4.73 -16.88 9.74
C ALA A 572 -4.94 -18.05 10.72
N ALA A 573 -5.42 -17.77 11.93
CA ALA A 573 -5.64 -18.79 12.96
C ALA A 573 -6.72 -19.82 12.56
N VAL A 574 -7.79 -19.39 11.87
CA VAL A 574 -8.82 -20.30 11.34
C VAL A 574 -8.23 -21.25 10.30
N VAL A 575 -7.40 -20.73 9.37
CA VAL A 575 -6.70 -21.57 8.37
C VAL A 575 -5.77 -22.56 9.06
N GLU A 576 -4.92 -22.08 9.98
CA GLU A 576 -3.97 -22.95 10.68
C GLU A 576 -4.68 -24.04 11.49
N GLY A 577 -5.75 -23.70 12.22
CA GLY A 577 -6.50 -24.66 13.02
C GLY A 577 -7.25 -25.71 12.19
N ALA A 578 -7.63 -25.39 10.96
CA ALA A 578 -8.31 -26.32 10.06
C ALA A 578 -7.34 -27.25 9.30
N VAL A 579 -6.14 -26.76 8.99
CA VAL A 579 -5.15 -27.45 8.15
C VAL A 579 -4.05 -28.13 8.99
N LYS A 580 -3.61 -27.59 10.13
CA LYS A 580 -2.58 -28.21 10.98
C LYS A 580 -3.24 -28.95 12.16
N ARG A 581 -3.64 -30.20 11.95
CA ARG A 581 -3.96 -31.15 13.04
C ARG A 581 -3.65 -32.58 12.64
#